data_AF-M0L520-F1
#
_entry.id   AF-M0L520-F1
#
_cell.length_a   1.000
_cell.length_b   1.000
_cell.length_c   1.000
_cell.angle_alpha   90.00
_cell.angle_beta   90.00
_cell.angle_gamma   90.00
#
_symmetry.space_group_name_H-M   'P 1'
#
loop_
_entity.id
_entity.type
_entity.pdbx_description
1 polymer ?
#
loop_
_entity_poly.entity_id
_entity_poly.type
_entity_poly.pdbx_seq_one_letter_code
_entity_poly.pdbx_strand_id
1 'polypeptide(L)'
;MYCPRAGSDLLPATQDVDMASLPVEVLMGIYLGLLVGVIPALVSWALGFTFKYFTGITVPGFGVVVLAIALAGVSGGLMALADKSITQAPNAERIITAIILVGMVSLYAHSKGDQLGANFPKRLSLQGLREKKLSADMVEFVGGRDEVRIRIIGDVADMEGYPPLSEPLRAEIRTEEWRFPADLRIGELERRMEERLKSAFDLGDAAVSIDEQGRATVIAAPPFSGLSKRVGDNRHAVSVDALLPTGLARNDEVTVLTEDAQVRGTVVSARSTPSVDETPAETPAEPEIVDAEASSTPVQAPTTDGGEGRLTVAVTRTDVQPLLRSAQPKVVVEPRGTHREYELVSLLRRAGSRFRRLTVRADGPLDGTTLRDAHVREAHDVAIVAIRTQDGWQVAPRGDAAVEAGDELYAIGRRTDLDAFAEAVA
;
A
#
# COMPACT_ATOMS: atom_id res chain seq x y z
N MET A 1 -6.62 57.74 92.51
CA MET A 1 -6.17 57.16 91.22
C MET A 1 -7.12 56.01 90.89
N TYR A 2 -7.51 55.95 89.63
CA TYR A 2 -8.72 55.37 89.05
C TYR A 2 -8.68 53.83 88.96
N CYS A 3 -9.79 53.17 89.36
CA CYS A 3 -10.61 52.11 88.70
C CYS A 3 -9.99 50.99 87.77
N PRO A 4 -10.75 49.90 87.46
CA PRO A 4 -10.34 48.52 87.73
C PRO A 4 -10.55 47.52 86.55
N ARG A 5 -10.40 46.20 86.84
CA ARG A 5 -11.09 45.01 86.28
C ARG A 5 -10.78 44.47 84.86
N ALA A 6 -10.79 43.12 84.84
CA ALA A 6 -11.14 42.18 83.76
C ALA A 6 -10.11 42.02 82.61
N GLY A 7 -9.87 40.84 82.05
CA GLY A 7 -10.48 39.53 82.23
C GLY A 7 -9.57 38.45 81.66
N SER A 8 -9.71 37.26 82.22
CA SER A 8 -9.41 35.99 81.58
C SER A 8 -10.18 35.89 80.26
N ASP A 9 -9.49 35.68 79.14
CA ASP A 9 -9.94 34.92 77.97
C ASP A 9 -8.90 35.08 76.85
N LEU A 10 -7.93 34.16 76.81
CA LEU A 10 -7.12 33.90 75.63
C LEU A 10 -7.30 32.43 75.27
N LEU A 11 -8.51 32.09 74.84
CA LEU A 11 -8.70 30.96 73.94
C LEU A 11 -8.14 31.39 72.58
N PRO A 12 -7.31 30.56 71.91
CA PRO A 12 -7.00 30.84 70.51
C PRO A 12 -8.32 30.80 69.74
N ALA A 13 -8.61 31.89 69.02
CA ALA A 13 -9.70 31.94 68.06
C ALA A 13 -9.60 30.68 67.20
N THR A 14 -10.64 29.86 67.25
CA THR A 14 -10.91 28.86 66.22
C THR A 14 -10.85 29.63 64.91
N GLN A 15 -9.80 29.39 64.12
CA GLN A 15 -9.84 29.74 62.71
C GLN A 15 -11.01 28.95 62.15
N ASP A 16 -12.15 29.63 62.01
CA ASP A 16 -13.20 29.18 61.11
C ASP A 16 -12.52 29.11 59.74
N VAL A 17 -12.13 27.88 59.37
CA VAL A 17 -11.72 27.57 58.01
C VAL A 17 -12.96 27.88 57.20
N ASP A 18 -12.93 29.00 56.48
CA ASP A 18 -14.06 29.49 55.69
C ASP A 18 -14.41 28.40 54.67
N MET A 19 -15.39 27.57 55.02
CA MET A 19 -15.82 26.43 54.22
C MET A 19 -16.44 27.02 52.96
N ALA A 20 -15.72 26.92 51.85
CA ALA A 20 -16.24 27.38 50.58
C ALA A 20 -17.54 26.63 50.28
N SER A 21 -18.53 27.31 49.70
CA SER A 21 -19.78 26.64 49.35
C SER A 21 -19.49 25.41 48.46
N LEU A 22 -20.26 24.34 48.62
CA LEU A 22 -20.10 23.08 47.88
C LEU A 22 -19.81 23.26 46.36
N PRO A 23 -20.48 24.17 45.62
CA PRO A 23 -20.15 24.42 44.21
C PRO A 23 -18.71 24.89 43.96
N VAL A 24 -18.16 25.71 44.86
CA VAL A 24 -16.78 26.21 44.79
C VAL A 24 -15.79 25.09 45.10
N GLU A 25 -16.10 24.20 46.05
CA GLU A 25 -15.25 23.06 46.36
C GLU A 25 -15.20 22.05 45.22
N VAL A 26 -16.33 21.79 44.58
CA VAL A 26 -16.40 20.98 43.35
C VAL A 26 -15.59 21.62 42.23
N LEU A 27 -15.72 22.93 42.00
CA LEU A 27 -14.95 23.64 40.98
C LEU A 27 -13.43 23.58 41.26
N MET A 28 -13.03 23.79 42.51
CA MET A 28 -11.63 23.65 42.93
C MET A 28 -11.15 22.19 42.84
N GLY A 29 -12.04 21.22 43.03
CA GLY A 29 -11.75 19.79 42.86
C GLY A 29 -11.52 19.44 41.41
N ILE A 30 -12.31 20.00 40.49
CA ILE A 30 -12.10 19.89 39.04
C ILE A 30 -10.77 20.50 38.65
N TYR A 31 -10.48 21.71 39.12
CA TYR A 31 -9.20 22.38 38.87
C TYR A 31 -8.01 21.54 39.35
N LEU A 32 -8.05 21.05 40.58
CA LEU A 32 -7.02 20.19 41.15
C LEU A 32 -6.87 18.87 40.38
N GLY A 33 -8.01 18.24 40.04
CA GLY A 33 -8.03 16.99 39.28
C GLY A 33 -7.46 17.14 37.87
N LEU A 34 -7.73 18.26 37.18
CA LEU A 34 -7.12 18.56 35.89
C LEU A 34 -5.61 18.81 36.02
N LEU A 35 -5.19 19.59 37.01
CA LEU A 35 -3.78 19.94 37.23
C LEU A 35 -2.94 18.70 37.57
N VAL A 36 -3.42 17.83 38.46
CA VAL A 36 -2.71 16.62 38.89
C VAL A 36 -2.90 15.48 37.88
N GLY A 37 -4.05 15.40 37.20
CA GLY A 37 -4.43 14.29 36.33
C GLY A 37 -3.69 14.20 35.01
N VAL A 38 -2.95 15.23 34.58
CA VAL A 38 -2.21 15.23 33.31
C VAL A 38 -1.22 14.07 33.23
N ILE A 39 -0.37 13.89 34.26
CA ILE A 39 0.65 12.84 34.26
C ILE A 39 0.01 11.44 34.30
N PRO A 40 -0.91 11.12 35.24
CA PRO A 40 -1.65 9.86 35.24
C PRO A 40 -2.36 9.56 33.91
N ALA A 41 -2.97 10.57 33.27
CA ALA A 41 -3.64 10.40 31.99
C ALA A 41 -2.66 10.07 30.85
N LEU A 42 -1.53 10.77 30.77
CA LEU A 42 -0.49 10.48 29.78
C LEU A 42 0.10 9.08 29.95
N VAL A 43 0.37 8.67 31.19
CA VAL A 43 0.86 7.31 31.49
C VAL A 43 -0.20 6.26 31.11
N SER A 44 -1.46 6.50 31.44
CA SER A 44 -2.57 5.59 31.12
C SER A 44 -2.80 5.45 29.61
N TRP A 45 -2.69 6.56 28.87
CA TRP A 45 -2.71 6.56 27.40
C TRP A 45 -1.53 5.80 26.81
N ALA A 46 -0.30 6.09 27.25
CA ALA A 46 0.90 5.44 26.75
C ALA A 46 0.89 3.94 27.04
N LEU A 47 0.41 3.54 28.22
CA LEU A 47 0.21 2.15 28.60
C LEU A 47 -0.78 1.47 27.65
N GLY A 48 -1.95 2.09 27.42
CA GLY A 48 -2.95 1.55 26.50
C GLY A 48 -2.41 1.39 25.07
N PHE A 49 -1.79 2.44 24.54
CA PHE A 49 -1.15 2.42 23.23
C PHE A 49 -0.11 1.31 23.13
N THR A 50 0.84 1.25 24.06
CA THR A 50 1.96 0.31 24.00
C THR A 50 1.49 -1.13 24.13
N PHE A 51 0.61 -1.41 25.11
CA PHE A 51 0.11 -2.77 25.32
C PHE A 51 -0.71 -3.24 24.11
N LYS A 52 -1.61 -2.39 23.60
CA LYS A 52 -2.41 -2.72 22.43
C LYS A 52 -1.56 -2.89 21.17
N TYR A 53 -0.60 -1.99 20.94
CA TYR A 53 0.26 -1.99 19.76
C TYR A 53 1.16 -3.24 19.69
N PHE A 54 1.80 -3.61 20.80
CA PHE A 54 2.74 -4.74 20.83
C PHE A 54 2.09 -6.10 21.09
N THR A 55 1.08 -6.16 21.96
CA THR A 55 0.49 -7.44 22.41
C THR A 55 -0.89 -7.72 21.79
N GLY A 56 -1.59 -6.70 21.29
CA GLY A 56 -2.98 -6.80 20.82
C GLY A 56 -4.03 -6.86 21.94
N ILE A 57 -3.60 -6.96 23.20
CA ILE A 57 -4.48 -7.11 24.37
C ILE A 57 -4.75 -5.74 25.00
N THR A 58 -6.01 -5.52 25.41
CA THR A 58 -6.44 -4.33 26.17
C THR A 58 -6.21 -4.54 27.66
N VAL A 59 -5.60 -3.55 28.32
CA VAL A 59 -5.39 -3.61 29.77
C VAL A 59 -6.72 -3.42 30.49
N PRO A 60 -7.04 -4.20 31.55
CA PRO A 60 -8.26 -4.00 32.31
C PRO A 60 -8.34 -2.58 32.90
N GLY A 61 -9.40 -1.85 32.56
CA GLY A 61 -9.56 -0.44 32.97
C GLY A 61 -9.51 -0.22 34.48
N PHE A 62 -9.92 -1.22 35.28
CA PHE A 62 -9.78 -1.17 36.74
C PHE A 62 -8.32 -1.02 37.19
N GLY A 63 -7.38 -1.77 36.58
CA GLY A 63 -5.97 -1.68 36.90
C GLY A 63 -5.37 -0.31 36.54
N VAL A 64 -5.85 0.28 35.45
CA VAL A 64 -5.45 1.62 35.00
C VAL A 64 -5.92 2.69 35.98
N VAL A 65 -7.16 2.62 36.47
CA VAL A 65 -7.68 3.59 37.44
C VAL A 65 -6.91 3.52 38.76
N VAL A 66 -6.62 2.31 39.27
CA VAL A 66 -5.82 2.12 40.49
C VAL A 66 -4.41 2.72 40.32
N LEU A 67 -3.77 2.45 39.17
CA LEU A 67 -2.46 3.01 38.84
C LEU A 67 -2.51 4.55 38.75
N ALA A 68 -3.52 5.09 38.09
CA ALA A 68 -3.67 6.53 37.90
C ALA A 68 -3.85 7.29 39.22
N ILE A 69 -4.69 6.77 40.12
CA ILE A 69 -4.92 7.35 41.45
C ILE A 69 -3.64 7.29 42.30
N ALA A 70 -2.91 6.16 42.24
CA ALA A 70 -1.62 6.04 42.91
C ALA A 70 -0.59 7.07 42.38
N LEU A 71 -0.52 7.25 41.05
CA LEU A 71 0.35 8.25 40.42
C LEU A 71 -0.05 9.70 40.75
N ALA A 72 -1.32 9.95 41.03
CA ALA A 72 -1.82 11.23 41.52
C ALA A 72 -1.44 11.52 42.99
N GLY A 73 -0.67 10.62 43.64
CA GLY A 73 -0.18 10.79 45.01
C GLY A 73 -1.18 10.33 46.08
N VAL A 74 -2.29 9.70 45.69
CA VAL A 74 -3.31 9.19 46.61
C VAL A 74 -2.94 7.76 47.01
N SER A 75 -2.32 7.66 48.19
CA SER A 75 -1.89 6.39 48.77
C SER A 75 -3.11 5.50 49.05
N GLY A 76 -3.16 4.32 48.42
CA GLY A 76 -4.27 3.36 48.59
C GLY A 76 -5.20 3.20 47.37
N GLY A 77 -5.01 3.97 46.29
CA GLY A 77 -5.81 3.81 45.07
C GLY A 77 -7.31 4.04 45.32
N LEU A 78 -8.18 3.13 44.86
CA LEU A 78 -9.63 3.27 45.06
C LEU A 78 -10.06 3.17 46.54
N MET A 79 -9.26 2.52 47.40
CA MET A 79 -9.56 2.42 48.84
C MET A 79 -9.46 3.76 49.58
N ALA A 80 -8.78 4.75 48.99
CA ALA A 80 -8.73 6.10 49.52
C ALA A 80 -10.13 6.76 49.59
N LEU A 81 -11.05 6.36 48.71
CA LEU A 81 -12.44 6.85 48.74
C LEU A 81 -13.25 6.28 49.93
N ALA A 82 -12.77 5.19 50.55
CA ALA A 82 -13.38 4.58 51.73
C ALA A 82 -12.68 5.02 53.04
N ASP A 83 -11.60 5.80 52.95
CA ASP A 83 -10.85 6.26 54.11
C ASP A 83 -11.57 7.44 54.80
N LYS A 84 -11.80 7.29 56.12
CA LYS A 84 -12.41 8.35 56.95
C LYS A 84 -11.56 9.60 57.03
N SER A 85 -10.24 9.47 56.89
CA SER A 85 -9.33 10.62 56.87
C SER A 85 -9.51 11.52 55.64
N ILE A 86 -10.02 10.97 54.53
CA ILE A 86 -10.29 11.71 53.29
C ILE A 86 -11.75 12.15 53.23
N THR A 87 -12.68 11.28 53.60
CA THR A 87 -14.13 11.56 53.53
C THR A 87 -14.65 12.49 54.63
N GLN A 88 -13.90 12.66 55.73
CA GLN A 88 -14.24 13.61 56.80
C GLN A 88 -13.27 14.81 56.87
N ALA A 89 -12.41 14.96 55.85
CA ALA A 89 -11.52 16.11 55.77
C ALA A 89 -12.33 17.40 55.55
N PRO A 90 -11.85 18.56 56.02
CA PRO A 90 -12.50 19.86 55.78
C PRO A 90 -12.64 20.24 54.29
N ASN A 91 -11.98 19.52 53.39
CA ASN A 91 -11.99 19.71 51.95
C ASN A 91 -12.29 18.38 51.22
N ALA A 92 -13.05 17.49 51.85
CA ALA A 92 -13.36 16.16 51.34
C ALA A 92 -13.99 16.20 49.94
N GLU A 93 -14.95 17.09 49.73
CA GLU A 93 -15.68 17.31 48.48
C GLU A 93 -14.71 17.62 47.34
N ARG A 94 -13.74 18.50 47.59
CA ARG A 94 -12.69 18.88 46.64
C ARG A 94 -11.80 17.70 46.28
N ILE A 95 -11.31 16.96 47.29
CA ILE A 95 -10.39 15.83 47.09
C ILE A 95 -11.10 14.68 46.37
N ILE A 96 -12.32 14.34 46.78
CA ILE A 96 -13.12 13.28 46.16
C ILE A 96 -13.41 13.63 44.70
N THR A 97 -13.82 14.88 44.43
CA THR A 97 -14.05 15.36 43.06
C THR A 97 -12.79 15.23 42.22
N ALA A 98 -11.63 15.62 42.76
CA ALA A 98 -10.34 15.50 42.07
C ALA A 98 -9.98 14.04 41.76
N ILE A 99 -10.14 13.12 42.72
CA ILE A 99 -9.86 11.68 42.55
C ILE A 99 -10.73 11.08 41.45
N ILE A 100 -12.05 11.35 41.49
CA ILE A 100 -13.00 10.87 40.48
C ILE A 100 -12.60 11.39 39.11
N LEU A 101 -12.30 12.70 39.01
CA LEU A 101 -11.93 13.30 37.74
C LEU A 101 -10.64 12.71 37.17
N VAL A 102 -9.61 12.52 38.00
CA VAL A 102 -8.36 11.86 37.59
C VAL A 102 -8.65 10.45 37.05
N GLY A 103 -9.43 9.65 37.78
CA GLY A 103 -9.81 8.31 37.33
C GLY A 103 -10.53 8.31 35.98
N MET A 104 -11.49 9.23 35.79
CA MET A 104 -12.23 9.37 34.53
C MET A 104 -11.34 9.80 33.36
N VAL A 105 -10.52 10.84 33.55
CA VAL A 105 -9.62 11.35 32.51
C VAL A 105 -8.58 10.30 32.15
N SER A 106 -8.03 9.58 33.12
CA SER A 106 -7.07 8.50 32.87
C SER A 106 -7.69 7.30 32.14
N LEU A 107 -8.92 6.92 32.47
CA LEU A 107 -9.63 5.84 31.76
C LEU A 107 -9.96 6.24 30.32
N TYR A 108 -10.39 7.49 30.11
CA TYR A 108 -10.61 8.03 28.77
C TYR A 108 -9.32 8.06 27.95
N ALA A 109 -8.23 8.56 28.55
CA ALA A 109 -6.91 8.61 27.93
C ALA A 109 -6.41 7.19 27.58
N HIS A 110 -6.59 6.22 28.47
CA HIS A 110 -6.30 4.81 28.19
C HIS A 110 -7.09 4.26 27.00
N SER A 111 -8.41 4.49 26.95
CA SER A 111 -9.25 4.08 25.82
C SER A 111 -8.79 4.70 24.50
N LYS A 112 -8.37 5.97 24.52
CA LYS A 112 -7.79 6.63 23.34
C LYS A 112 -6.41 6.08 22.97
N GLY A 113 -5.59 5.71 23.95
CA GLY A 113 -4.34 5.02 23.74
C GLY A 113 -4.54 3.67 23.08
N ASP A 114 -5.48 2.88 23.59
CA ASP A 114 -5.88 1.59 23.03
C ASP A 114 -6.40 1.71 21.59
N GLN A 115 -7.31 2.66 21.32
CA GLN A 115 -7.81 2.93 19.96
C GLN A 115 -6.65 3.27 19.02
N LEU A 116 -5.74 4.15 19.46
CA LEU A 116 -4.59 4.50 18.66
C LEU A 116 -3.66 3.29 18.47
N GLY A 117 -3.38 2.50 19.49
CA GLY A 117 -2.51 1.33 19.42
C GLY A 117 -3.05 0.21 18.52
N ALA A 118 -4.38 0.10 18.40
CA ALA A 118 -5.02 -0.82 17.46
C ALA A 118 -4.86 -0.37 16.00
N ASN A 119 -4.95 0.93 15.76
CA ASN A 119 -4.99 1.52 14.42
C ASN A 119 -3.63 2.04 13.94
N PHE A 120 -2.62 2.10 14.82
CA PHE A 120 -1.32 2.65 14.46
C PHE A 120 -0.55 1.68 13.55
N PRO A 121 -0.08 2.12 12.38
CA PRO A 121 0.60 1.24 11.42
C PRO A 121 1.89 0.67 12.01
N LYS A 122 1.98 -0.66 12.08
CA LYS A 122 3.12 -1.39 12.68
C LYS A 122 4.44 -1.27 11.92
N ARG A 123 4.47 -0.52 10.81
CA ARG A 123 5.56 -0.48 9.83
C ARG A 123 5.92 0.95 9.41
N LEU A 124 5.91 1.90 10.34
CA LEU A 124 6.58 3.17 10.09
C LEU A 124 8.08 2.98 10.32
N SER A 125 8.82 2.73 9.24
CA SER A 125 10.26 2.97 9.28
C SER A 125 10.45 4.49 9.39
N LEU A 126 11.13 4.94 10.45
CA LEU A 126 11.47 6.36 10.67
C LEU A 126 12.38 6.94 9.56
N GLN A 127 12.73 6.13 8.57
CA GLN A 127 13.56 6.45 7.42
C GLN A 127 12.80 7.25 6.36
N GLY A 128 11.50 6.98 6.15
CA GLY A 128 10.68 7.65 5.12
C GLY A 128 10.22 9.08 5.46
N LEU A 129 10.39 9.53 6.70
CA LEU A 129 10.05 10.90 7.13
C LEU A 129 11.13 11.93 6.76
N ARG A 130 12.27 11.48 6.21
CA ARG A 130 13.47 12.31 6.00
C ARG A 130 13.81 12.55 4.53
N GLU A 131 12.96 12.14 3.59
CA GLU A 131 13.30 12.12 2.18
C GLU A 131 12.86 13.38 1.42
N LYS A 132 13.82 13.91 0.67
CA LYS A 132 13.76 15.16 -0.09
C LYS A 132 13.03 14.95 -1.43
N LYS A 133 12.50 16.04 -1.99
CA LYS A 133 12.03 16.07 -3.38
C LYS A 133 13.21 16.37 -4.33
N LEU A 134 13.09 15.98 -5.59
CA LEU A 134 14.06 16.35 -6.63
C LEU A 134 14.10 17.88 -6.82
N SER A 135 15.24 18.39 -7.29
CA SER A 135 15.41 19.83 -7.54
C SER A 135 14.44 20.31 -8.63
N ALA A 136 13.88 21.50 -8.45
CA ALA A 136 12.92 22.11 -9.39
C ALA A 136 13.50 22.33 -10.80
N ASP A 137 14.83 22.37 -10.93
CA ASP A 137 15.54 22.50 -12.21
C ASP A 137 15.44 21.25 -13.12
N MET A 138 14.94 20.12 -12.61
CA MET A 138 14.81 18.85 -13.36
C MET A 138 13.39 18.56 -13.88
N VAL A 139 12.44 19.46 -13.64
CA VAL A 139 11.06 19.30 -14.10
C VAL A 139 10.93 19.82 -15.52
N GLU A 140 10.71 18.92 -16.48
CA GLU A 140 10.47 19.28 -17.88
C GLU A 140 8.94 19.39 -18.08
N PHE A 141 8.47 20.60 -18.42
CA PHE A 141 7.05 20.83 -18.65
C PHE A 141 6.68 20.39 -20.07
N VAL A 142 6.09 19.21 -20.22
CA VAL A 142 5.61 18.70 -21.51
C VAL A 142 4.12 18.39 -21.41
N GLY A 143 3.29 19.11 -22.18
CA GLY A 143 1.87 18.77 -22.35
C GLY A 143 0.97 18.94 -21.12
N GLY A 144 1.34 19.81 -20.16
CA GLY A 144 0.50 20.13 -18.99
C GLY A 144 0.59 19.13 -17.83
N ARG A 145 1.56 18.21 -17.86
CA ARG A 145 1.94 17.36 -16.72
C ARG A 145 3.42 17.53 -16.46
N ASP A 146 3.78 17.78 -15.20
CA ASP A 146 5.17 17.86 -14.80
C ASP A 146 5.77 16.44 -14.82
N GLU A 147 6.74 16.19 -15.70
CA GLU A 147 7.48 14.93 -15.78
C GLU A 147 8.95 15.15 -15.45
N VAL A 148 9.56 14.13 -14.83
CA VAL A 148 10.99 14.07 -14.55
C VAL A 148 11.62 12.94 -15.34
N ARG A 149 12.73 13.27 -15.99
CA ARG A 149 13.59 12.31 -16.67
C ARG A 149 14.67 11.81 -15.73
N ILE A 150 14.75 10.49 -15.57
CA ILE A 150 15.77 9.81 -14.78
C ILE A 150 16.72 9.10 -15.72
N ARG A 151 18.02 9.38 -15.56
CA ARG A 151 19.07 8.77 -16.38
C ARG A 151 19.98 7.92 -15.51
N ILE A 152 20.26 6.70 -15.95
CA ILE A 152 21.20 5.82 -15.27
C ILE A 152 22.62 6.30 -15.57
N ILE A 153 23.39 6.54 -14.52
CA ILE A 153 24.78 6.98 -14.61
C ILE A 153 25.72 5.86 -14.15
N GLY A 154 26.83 5.68 -14.87
CA GLY A 154 27.81 4.66 -14.58
C GLY A 154 27.40 3.26 -15.05
N ASP A 155 28.09 2.24 -14.53
CA ASP A 155 27.83 0.84 -14.84
C ASP A 155 26.75 0.28 -13.89
N VAL A 156 25.85 -0.56 -14.41
CA VAL A 156 24.86 -1.29 -13.60
C VAL A 156 25.59 -2.37 -12.80
N ALA A 157 25.57 -2.31 -11.47
CA ALA A 157 26.31 -3.24 -10.63
C ALA A 157 25.57 -4.58 -10.45
N ASP A 158 26.33 -5.63 -10.17
CA ASP A 158 25.79 -6.97 -9.89
C ASP A 158 25.24 -7.05 -8.46
N MET A 159 24.09 -7.68 -8.29
CA MET A 159 23.49 -7.87 -6.97
C MET A 159 24.19 -8.98 -6.18
N GLU A 160 24.52 -8.69 -4.92
CA GLU A 160 25.14 -9.65 -4.02
C GLU A 160 24.25 -10.89 -3.81
N GLY A 161 24.83 -12.08 -3.87
CA GLY A 161 24.10 -13.35 -3.77
C GLY A 161 23.51 -13.87 -5.09
N TYR A 162 23.66 -13.13 -6.20
CA TYR A 162 23.24 -13.54 -7.54
C TYR A 162 24.41 -13.74 -8.51
N PRO A 163 24.23 -14.49 -9.61
CA PRO A 163 25.20 -14.53 -10.70
C PRO A 163 25.41 -13.14 -11.34
N PRO A 164 26.56 -12.89 -11.97
CA PRO A 164 26.82 -11.62 -12.65
C PRO A 164 25.90 -11.43 -13.87
N LEU A 165 25.56 -10.17 -14.16
CA LEU A 165 24.81 -9.76 -15.34
C LEU A 165 25.65 -9.95 -16.61
N SER A 166 25.00 -10.34 -17.70
CA SER A 166 25.65 -10.36 -19.02
C SER A 166 25.87 -8.94 -19.54
N GLU A 167 27.01 -8.69 -20.19
CA GLU A 167 27.36 -7.37 -20.76
C GLU A 167 26.30 -6.79 -21.71
N PRO A 168 25.64 -7.58 -22.59
CA PRO A 168 24.56 -7.06 -23.43
C PRO A 168 23.38 -6.49 -22.61
N LEU A 169 22.95 -7.20 -21.57
CA LEU A 169 21.87 -6.75 -20.68
C LEU A 169 22.26 -5.48 -19.90
N ARG A 170 23.53 -5.40 -19.48
CA ARG A 170 24.08 -4.20 -18.82
C ARG A 170 24.07 -2.97 -19.72
N ALA A 171 24.32 -3.15 -21.01
CA ALA A 171 24.27 -2.08 -22.01
C ALA A 171 22.82 -1.64 -22.30
N GLU A 172 21.89 -2.60 -22.35
CA GLU A 172 20.47 -2.35 -22.61
C GLU A 172 19.84 -1.50 -21.48
N ILE A 173 20.02 -1.94 -20.22
CA ILE A 173 19.53 -1.21 -19.04
C ILE A 173 20.05 0.22 -18.99
N ARG A 174 21.32 0.44 -19.36
CA ARG A 174 21.97 1.76 -19.32
C ARG A 174 21.42 2.74 -20.36
N THR A 175 21.00 2.23 -21.51
CA THR A 175 20.60 3.07 -22.65
C THR A 175 19.16 3.58 -22.52
N GLU A 176 18.35 2.93 -21.69
CA GLU A 176 16.94 3.28 -21.52
C GLU A 176 16.76 4.56 -20.68
N GLU A 177 15.98 5.51 -21.20
CA GLU A 177 15.59 6.73 -20.46
C GLU A 177 14.24 6.53 -19.76
N TRP A 178 14.18 6.83 -18.47
CA TRP A 178 12.98 6.63 -17.66
C TRP A 178 12.26 7.96 -17.40
N ARG A 179 10.94 7.95 -17.57
CA ARG A 179 10.06 9.11 -17.30
C ARG A 179 9.07 8.79 -16.20
N PHE A 180 8.93 9.71 -15.26
CA PHE A 180 8.02 9.61 -14.13
C PHE A 180 7.33 10.95 -13.85
N PRO A 181 6.14 10.95 -13.23
CA PRO A 181 5.50 12.16 -12.72
C PRO A 181 6.39 12.90 -11.70
N ALA A 182 6.47 14.23 -11.79
CA ALA A 182 7.33 15.06 -10.95
C ALA A 182 6.83 15.27 -9.52
N ASP A 183 5.58 14.93 -9.21
CA ASP A 183 4.98 15.05 -7.89
C ASP A 183 5.49 13.99 -6.90
N LEU A 184 6.26 13.02 -7.39
CA LEU A 184 6.79 11.91 -6.61
C LEU A 184 8.03 12.29 -5.80
N ARG A 185 8.14 11.71 -4.59
CA ARG A 185 9.34 11.82 -3.73
C ARG A 185 10.43 10.85 -4.22
N ILE A 186 11.69 11.11 -3.90
CA ILE A 186 12.83 10.29 -4.36
C ILE A 186 12.64 8.80 -4.04
N GLY A 187 12.30 8.42 -2.79
CA GLY A 187 12.08 7.01 -2.46
C GLY A 187 10.91 6.35 -3.20
N GLU A 188 9.90 7.12 -3.60
CA GLU A 188 8.81 6.60 -4.44
C GLU A 188 9.23 6.47 -5.91
N LEU A 189 10.08 7.37 -6.41
CA LEU A 189 10.70 7.24 -7.73
C LEU A 189 11.62 6.04 -7.81
N GLU A 190 12.46 5.82 -6.78
CA GLU A 190 13.34 4.65 -6.65
C GLU A 190 12.51 3.36 -6.69
N ARG A 191 11.51 3.24 -5.81
CA ARG A 191 10.62 2.06 -5.76
C ARG A 191 9.90 1.80 -7.09
N ARG A 192 9.39 2.84 -7.76
CA ARG A 192 8.71 2.68 -9.06
C ARG A 192 9.69 2.31 -10.17
N MET A 193 10.91 2.84 -10.14
CA MET A 193 11.95 2.51 -11.10
C MET A 193 12.43 1.07 -10.91
N GLU A 194 12.60 0.60 -9.67
CA GLU A 194 12.89 -0.80 -9.35
C GLU A 194 11.85 -1.75 -9.94
N GLU A 195 10.56 -1.50 -9.67
CA GLU A 195 9.46 -2.32 -10.20
C GLU A 195 9.41 -2.32 -11.73
N ARG A 196 9.63 -1.14 -12.34
CA ARG A 196 9.66 -1.04 -13.81
C ARG A 196 10.84 -1.78 -14.41
N LEU A 197 12.05 -1.64 -13.85
CA LEU A 197 13.24 -2.37 -14.29
C LEU A 197 13.05 -3.89 -14.20
N LYS A 198 12.49 -4.37 -13.08
CA LYS A 198 12.13 -5.79 -12.90
C LYS A 198 11.19 -6.27 -13.99
N SER A 199 10.17 -5.49 -14.32
CA SER A 199 9.19 -5.87 -15.33
C SER A 199 9.71 -5.79 -16.77
N ALA A 200 10.50 -4.76 -17.10
CA ALA A 200 10.99 -4.51 -18.45
C ALA A 200 12.04 -5.54 -18.87
N PHE A 201 12.95 -5.89 -17.94
CA PHE A 201 14.08 -6.78 -18.20
C PHE A 201 13.95 -8.16 -17.55
N ASP A 202 12.80 -8.48 -16.96
CA ASP A 202 12.53 -9.73 -16.23
C ASP A 202 13.54 -10.00 -15.10
N LEU A 203 14.13 -8.94 -14.52
CA LEU A 203 15.19 -9.04 -13.51
C LEU A 203 14.68 -9.81 -12.29
N GLY A 204 15.54 -10.67 -11.74
CA GLY A 204 15.18 -11.38 -10.52
C GLY A 204 14.93 -10.44 -9.35
N ASP A 205 15.73 -9.37 -9.27
CA ASP A 205 15.59 -8.28 -8.35
C ASP A 205 16.38 -7.05 -8.86
N ALA A 206 16.07 -5.87 -8.34
CA ALA A 206 16.73 -4.61 -8.69
C ALA A 206 16.63 -3.64 -7.52
N ALA A 207 17.72 -2.91 -7.27
CA ALA A 207 17.79 -1.81 -6.33
C ALA A 207 18.25 -0.55 -7.06
N VAL A 208 17.59 0.58 -6.80
CA VAL A 208 17.86 1.86 -7.48
C VAL A 208 18.09 2.94 -6.43
N SER A 209 19.15 3.73 -6.64
CA SER A 209 19.35 4.96 -5.87
C SER A 209 19.39 6.17 -6.81
N ILE A 210 18.58 7.18 -6.51
CA ILE A 210 18.44 8.40 -7.32
C ILE A 210 18.95 9.61 -6.52
N ASP A 211 19.84 10.39 -7.13
CA ASP A 211 20.30 11.66 -6.56
C ASP A 211 19.31 12.81 -6.78
N GLU A 212 19.56 13.96 -6.14
CA GLU A 212 18.71 15.16 -6.25
C GLU A 212 18.64 15.74 -7.68
N GLN A 213 19.54 15.30 -8.56
CA GLN A 213 19.65 15.70 -9.96
C GLN A 213 19.03 14.67 -10.93
N GLY A 214 18.30 13.66 -10.42
CA GLY A 214 17.64 12.65 -11.24
C GLY A 214 18.61 11.67 -11.91
N ARG A 215 19.81 11.49 -11.36
CA ARG A 215 20.78 10.49 -11.81
C ARG A 215 20.63 9.23 -10.97
N ALA A 216 20.40 8.12 -11.64
CA ALA A 216 20.19 6.83 -10.99
C ALA A 216 21.46 5.98 -11.04
N THR A 217 21.76 5.31 -9.93
CA THR A 217 22.66 4.16 -9.90
C THR A 217 21.82 2.90 -9.69
N VAL A 218 22.15 1.83 -10.39
CA VAL A 218 21.34 0.61 -10.44
C VAL A 218 22.19 -0.60 -10.06
N ILE A 219 21.65 -1.41 -9.15
CA ILE A 219 22.14 -2.76 -8.84
C ILE A 219 21.06 -3.72 -9.32
N ALA A 220 21.41 -4.70 -10.15
CA ALA A 220 20.44 -5.64 -10.70
C ALA A 220 20.90 -7.08 -10.53
N ALA A 221 19.92 -7.96 -10.27
CA ALA A 221 20.09 -9.39 -10.41
C ALA A 221 19.69 -9.80 -11.83
N PRO A 222 20.40 -10.74 -12.48
CA PRO A 222 19.99 -11.27 -13.77
C PRO A 222 18.57 -11.84 -13.68
N PRO A 223 17.85 -11.90 -14.80
CA PRO A 223 16.59 -12.62 -14.84
C PRO A 223 16.82 -14.03 -14.29
N PHE A 224 15.96 -14.46 -13.36
CA PHE A 224 15.96 -15.86 -12.96
C PHE A 224 15.82 -16.65 -14.26
N SER A 225 16.72 -17.61 -14.50
CA SER A 225 16.64 -18.56 -15.61
C SER A 225 15.42 -19.48 -15.42
N GLY A 226 14.24 -18.89 -15.48
CA GLY A 226 12.99 -19.43 -15.00
C GLY A 226 12.21 -20.14 -16.08
N LEU A 227 12.88 -20.92 -16.94
CA LEU A 227 12.15 -21.91 -17.74
C LEU A 227 11.38 -22.84 -16.79
N SER A 228 11.94 -23.17 -15.63
CA SER A 228 11.33 -24.06 -14.63
C SER A 228 10.01 -23.55 -14.05
N LYS A 229 9.81 -22.24 -13.87
CA LYS A 229 8.51 -21.69 -13.42
C LYS A 229 7.49 -21.57 -14.56
N ARG A 230 7.97 -21.49 -15.80
CA ARG A 230 7.13 -21.29 -17.01
C ARG A 230 6.69 -22.62 -17.63
N VAL A 231 7.38 -23.71 -17.31
CA VAL A 231 7.00 -25.07 -17.70
C VAL A 231 6.12 -25.64 -16.59
N GLY A 232 4.82 -25.79 -16.86
CA GLY A 232 3.87 -26.36 -15.89
C GLY A 232 4.25 -27.78 -15.45
N ASP A 233 3.67 -28.22 -14.34
CA ASP A 233 3.91 -29.57 -13.81
C ASP A 233 3.66 -30.64 -14.88
N ASN A 234 4.55 -31.65 -14.93
CA ASN A 234 4.51 -32.75 -15.90
C ASN A 234 4.60 -32.32 -17.39
N ARG A 235 5.14 -31.11 -17.66
CA ARG A 235 5.49 -30.64 -19.01
C ARG A 235 7.00 -30.63 -19.18
N HIS A 236 7.44 -30.67 -20.43
CA HIS A 236 8.84 -30.57 -20.82
C HIS A 236 9.03 -29.40 -21.79
N ALA A 237 10.01 -28.54 -21.54
CA ALA A 237 10.43 -27.53 -22.51
C ALA A 237 11.30 -28.18 -23.57
N VAL A 238 10.90 -28.02 -24.83
CA VAL A 238 11.66 -28.50 -26.00
C VAL A 238 11.96 -27.32 -26.89
N SER A 239 13.25 -27.10 -27.16
CA SER A 239 13.72 -26.04 -28.07
C SER A 239 13.99 -26.62 -29.46
N VAL A 240 13.38 -26.05 -30.48
CA VAL A 240 13.57 -26.41 -31.89
C VAL A 240 13.91 -25.16 -32.71
N ASP A 241 14.72 -25.34 -33.75
CA ASP A 241 14.92 -24.31 -34.76
C ASP A 241 13.77 -24.39 -35.77
N ALA A 242 13.10 -23.27 -36.02
CA ALA A 242 11.91 -23.22 -36.86
C ALA A 242 11.73 -21.85 -37.51
N LEU A 243 10.90 -21.79 -38.57
CA LEU A 243 10.39 -20.53 -39.08
C LEU A 243 9.30 -20.01 -38.14
N LEU A 244 9.56 -18.87 -37.52
CA LEU A 244 8.66 -18.21 -36.58
C LEU A 244 7.78 -17.20 -37.34
N PRO A 245 6.48 -17.14 -37.03
CA PRO A 245 5.63 -16.04 -37.49
C PRO A 245 6.01 -14.74 -36.77
N THR A 246 5.63 -13.60 -37.34
CA THR A 246 5.67 -12.31 -36.66
C THR A 246 4.68 -12.30 -35.50
N GLY A 247 4.98 -11.58 -34.43
CA GLY A 247 4.06 -11.38 -33.33
C GLY A 247 3.94 -12.58 -32.37
N LEU A 248 4.73 -13.65 -32.55
CA LEU A 248 4.69 -14.79 -31.63
C LEU A 248 5.16 -14.35 -30.25
N ALA A 249 4.27 -14.45 -29.27
CA ALA A 249 4.51 -14.03 -27.92
C ALA A 249 4.68 -15.23 -26.99
N ARG A 250 5.24 -14.93 -25.81
CA ARG A 250 5.21 -15.90 -24.72
C ARG A 250 3.77 -16.25 -24.37
N ASN A 251 3.63 -17.45 -23.84
CA ASN A 251 2.38 -18.12 -23.58
C ASN A 251 1.58 -18.48 -24.81
N ASP A 252 1.88 -18.13 -26.06
CA ASP A 252 1.01 -18.49 -27.20
C ASP A 252 0.74 -20.00 -27.31
N GLU A 253 -0.47 -20.37 -27.73
CA GLU A 253 -0.74 -21.77 -28.07
C GLU A 253 -0.30 -21.99 -29.52
N VAL A 254 0.54 -23.01 -29.71
CA VAL A 254 1.05 -23.37 -31.03
C VAL A 254 0.83 -24.84 -31.30
N THR A 255 0.50 -25.15 -32.55
CA THR A 255 0.64 -26.49 -33.11
C THR A 255 1.95 -26.54 -33.87
N VAL A 256 2.86 -27.42 -33.44
CA VAL A 256 4.12 -27.70 -34.11
C VAL A 256 3.94 -28.96 -34.96
N LEU A 257 3.99 -28.78 -36.27
CA LEU A 257 3.82 -29.85 -37.25
C LEU A 257 5.19 -30.40 -37.63
N THR A 258 5.40 -31.69 -37.38
CA THR A 258 6.56 -32.45 -37.84
C THR A 258 6.13 -33.44 -38.94
N GLU A 259 7.08 -34.14 -39.55
CA GLU A 259 6.77 -35.19 -40.55
C GLU A 259 5.94 -36.34 -39.94
N ASP A 260 6.19 -36.64 -38.65
CA ASP A 260 5.64 -37.81 -37.96
C ASP A 260 4.48 -37.48 -37.00
N ALA A 261 4.29 -36.22 -36.61
CA ALA A 261 3.36 -35.84 -35.56
C ALA A 261 2.86 -34.39 -35.66
N GLN A 262 1.74 -34.12 -34.99
CA GLN A 262 1.25 -32.78 -34.71
C GLN A 262 1.25 -32.58 -33.20
N VAL A 263 2.06 -31.66 -32.71
CA VAL A 263 2.29 -31.46 -31.28
C VAL A 263 1.73 -30.12 -30.86
N ARG A 264 0.79 -30.14 -29.90
CA ARG A 264 0.23 -28.92 -29.32
C ARG A 264 1.00 -28.54 -28.06
N GLY A 265 1.37 -27.27 -27.93
CA GLY A 265 2.06 -26.79 -26.76
C GLY A 265 2.03 -25.28 -26.61
N THR A 266 2.58 -24.83 -25.49
CA THR A 266 2.55 -23.42 -25.07
C THR A 266 3.94 -22.82 -25.24
N VAL A 267 4.05 -21.66 -25.88
CA VAL A 267 5.33 -20.98 -26.10
C VAL A 267 5.92 -20.51 -24.77
N VAL A 268 7.10 -21.02 -24.42
CA VAL A 268 7.87 -20.61 -23.24
C VAL A 268 8.77 -19.42 -23.59
N SER A 269 9.43 -19.51 -24.74
CA SER A 269 10.25 -18.45 -25.29
C SER A 269 10.37 -18.61 -26.80
N ALA A 270 10.42 -17.50 -27.52
CA ALA A 270 10.67 -17.46 -28.95
C ALA A 270 11.68 -16.35 -29.24
N ARG A 271 12.61 -16.60 -30.15
CA ARG A 271 13.61 -15.62 -30.58
C ARG A 271 13.82 -15.75 -32.08
N SER A 272 13.53 -14.68 -32.83
CA SER A 272 13.97 -14.56 -34.22
C SER A 272 15.47 -14.36 -34.28
N THR A 273 16.10 -14.94 -35.28
CA THR A 273 17.50 -14.67 -35.60
C THR A 273 17.56 -13.27 -36.22
N PRO A 274 18.40 -12.35 -35.72
CA PRO A 274 18.49 -11.02 -36.30
C PRO A 274 18.90 -11.12 -37.77
N SER A 275 18.11 -10.52 -38.66
CA SER A 275 18.43 -10.34 -40.07
C SER A 275 19.70 -9.47 -40.16
N VAL A 276 20.71 -9.94 -40.88
CA VAL A 276 21.98 -9.21 -41.08
C VAL A 276 21.79 -8.02 -42.06
N ASP A 277 20.64 -7.94 -42.74
CA ASP A 277 20.35 -6.97 -43.81
C ASP A 277 19.15 -6.04 -43.51
N GLU A 278 19.10 -5.43 -42.32
CA GLU A 278 18.18 -4.31 -42.08
C GLU A 278 18.96 -3.02 -41.83
N THR A 279 19.33 -2.35 -42.92
CA THR A 279 19.44 -0.89 -42.90
C THR A 279 18.02 -0.36 -42.70
N PRO A 280 17.73 0.41 -41.63
CA PRO A 280 16.39 0.96 -41.44
C PRO A 280 15.99 1.78 -42.67
N ALA A 281 14.91 1.37 -43.35
CA ALA A 281 14.34 2.16 -44.43
C ALA A 281 13.70 3.41 -43.83
N GLU A 282 14.31 4.58 -44.05
CA GLU A 282 13.66 5.87 -43.81
C GLU A 282 12.37 5.93 -44.63
N THR A 283 11.23 5.89 -43.93
CA THR A 283 9.94 6.21 -44.52
C THR A 283 9.88 7.73 -44.71
N PRO A 284 9.58 8.26 -45.91
CA PRO A 284 9.48 9.70 -46.13
C PRO A 284 8.40 10.32 -45.24
N ALA A 285 8.74 11.40 -44.55
CA ALA A 285 7.81 12.15 -43.70
C ALA A 285 6.73 12.84 -44.56
N GLU A 286 5.49 12.40 -44.43
CA GLU A 286 4.31 13.19 -44.81
C GLU A 286 3.92 14.12 -43.66
N PRO A 287 3.44 15.35 -43.94
CA PRO A 287 3.27 16.39 -42.92
C PRO A 287 2.09 16.09 -41.97
N GLU A 288 2.35 16.27 -40.67
CA GLU A 288 1.40 16.08 -39.58
C GLU A 288 0.19 17.01 -39.67
N ILE A 289 -1.00 16.40 -39.69
CA ILE A 289 -2.24 17.07 -39.29
C ILE A 289 -2.43 16.72 -37.81
N VAL A 290 -2.31 17.74 -36.96
CA VAL A 290 -2.41 17.63 -35.51
C VAL A 290 -3.89 17.53 -35.13
N ASP A 291 -4.38 16.31 -34.89
CA ASP A 291 -5.59 16.09 -34.09
C ASP A 291 -5.20 15.40 -32.77
N ALA A 292 -5.50 16.11 -31.70
CA ALA A 292 -5.14 15.77 -30.33
C ALA A 292 -6.03 14.64 -29.80
N GLU A 293 -5.48 13.43 -29.75
CA GLU A 293 -5.70 12.41 -28.70
C GLU A 293 -4.75 11.24 -28.97
N ALA A 294 -3.44 11.49 -28.82
CA ALA A 294 -2.43 10.45 -28.87
C ALA A 294 -2.62 9.50 -27.68
N SER A 295 -3.32 8.40 -27.95
CA SER A 295 -3.48 7.27 -27.06
C SER A 295 -2.09 6.76 -26.67
N SER A 296 -1.83 6.59 -25.37
CA SER A 296 -0.59 6.00 -24.86
C SER A 296 -0.25 4.73 -25.63
N THR A 297 0.88 4.70 -26.33
CA THR A 297 1.35 3.51 -27.04
C THR A 297 1.41 2.36 -26.04
N PRO A 298 0.65 1.26 -26.23
CA PRO A 298 0.70 0.13 -25.33
C PRO A 298 2.13 -0.40 -25.29
N VAL A 299 2.66 -0.64 -24.08
CA VAL A 299 3.90 -1.41 -23.91
C VAL A 299 3.63 -2.79 -24.50
N GLN A 300 4.16 -3.06 -25.69
CA GLN A 300 4.00 -4.36 -26.33
C GLN A 300 4.94 -5.35 -25.65
N ALA A 301 4.40 -6.51 -25.26
CA ALA A 301 5.25 -7.60 -24.81
C ALA A 301 6.20 -7.98 -25.95
N PRO A 302 7.46 -8.35 -25.67
CA PRO A 302 8.41 -8.72 -26.72
C PRO A 302 7.85 -9.88 -27.54
N THR A 303 7.68 -9.65 -28.84
CA THR A 303 7.25 -10.64 -29.83
C THR A 303 8.36 -10.92 -30.82
N THR A 304 8.24 -12.02 -31.58
CA THR A 304 9.15 -12.29 -32.70
C THR A 304 8.89 -11.36 -33.88
N ASP A 305 9.97 -11.00 -34.59
CA ASP A 305 9.92 -10.23 -35.84
C ASP A 305 9.68 -11.12 -37.07
N GLY A 306 9.42 -12.41 -36.85
CA GLY A 306 9.29 -13.43 -37.88
C GLY A 306 10.63 -13.96 -38.38
N GLY A 307 10.60 -14.90 -39.32
CA GLY A 307 11.79 -15.49 -39.93
C GLY A 307 12.36 -16.68 -39.18
N GLU A 308 13.59 -17.09 -39.52
CA GLU A 308 14.25 -18.20 -38.85
C GLU A 308 14.53 -17.85 -37.39
N GLY A 309 14.28 -18.77 -36.48
CA GLY A 309 14.51 -18.53 -35.07
C GLY A 309 14.46 -19.81 -34.24
N ARG A 310 14.64 -19.61 -32.94
CA ARG A 310 14.55 -20.68 -31.96
C ARG A 310 13.26 -20.57 -31.17
N LEU A 311 12.45 -21.62 -31.21
CA LEU A 311 11.21 -21.75 -30.46
C LEU A 311 11.38 -22.74 -29.33
N THR A 312 11.00 -22.37 -28.11
CA THR A 312 10.88 -23.29 -26.97
C THR A 312 9.42 -23.45 -26.60
N VAL A 313 8.92 -24.68 -26.70
CA VAL A 313 7.52 -25.02 -26.41
C VAL A 313 7.46 -25.97 -25.22
N ALA A 314 6.53 -25.71 -24.30
CA ALA A 314 6.18 -26.66 -23.26
C ALA A 314 5.21 -27.71 -23.83
N VAL A 315 5.60 -28.98 -23.78
CA VAL A 315 4.84 -30.11 -24.36
C VAL A 315 4.74 -31.27 -23.37
N THR A 316 3.93 -32.28 -23.69
CA THR A 316 3.87 -33.50 -22.87
C THR A 316 5.08 -34.39 -23.15
N ARG A 317 5.39 -35.32 -22.22
CA ARG A 317 6.53 -36.24 -22.36
C ARG A 317 6.51 -37.06 -23.66
N THR A 318 5.33 -37.47 -24.13
CA THR A 318 5.17 -38.29 -25.35
C THR A 318 5.55 -37.52 -26.60
N ASP A 319 5.40 -36.20 -26.58
CA ASP A 319 5.59 -35.33 -27.74
C ASP A 319 7.04 -34.82 -27.89
N VAL A 320 7.89 -35.05 -26.89
CA VAL A 320 9.29 -34.60 -26.89
C VAL A 320 10.10 -35.24 -28.03
N GLN A 321 10.00 -36.56 -28.19
CA GLN A 321 10.78 -37.29 -29.19
C GLN A 321 10.45 -36.90 -30.64
N PRO A 322 9.17 -36.79 -31.04
CA PRO A 322 8.80 -36.30 -32.37
C PRO A 322 9.36 -34.91 -32.69
N LEU A 323 9.36 -33.99 -31.70
CA LEU A 323 9.90 -32.64 -31.89
C LEU A 323 11.42 -32.63 -32.06
N LEU A 324 12.14 -33.40 -31.25
CA LEU A 324 13.61 -33.44 -31.31
C LEU A 324 14.16 -34.12 -32.57
N ARG A 325 13.37 -34.96 -33.25
CA ARG A 325 13.76 -35.60 -34.51
C ARG A 325 13.53 -34.72 -35.73
N SER A 326 12.66 -33.71 -35.61
CA SER A 326 12.36 -32.81 -36.71
C SER A 326 13.46 -31.76 -36.86
N ALA A 327 14.04 -31.66 -38.06
CA ALA A 327 15.04 -30.65 -38.35
C ALA A 327 14.44 -29.25 -38.59
N GLN A 328 13.22 -29.19 -39.15
CA GLN A 328 12.53 -27.94 -39.49
C GLN A 328 11.01 -28.10 -39.32
N PRO A 329 10.50 -28.09 -38.09
CA PRO A 329 9.07 -28.17 -37.85
C PRO A 329 8.34 -26.90 -38.31
N LYS A 330 7.13 -27.07 -38.85
CA LYS A 330 6.26 -25.94 -39.19
C LYS A 330 5.46 -25.51 -37.96
N VAL A 331 5.59 -24.25 -37.58
CA VAL A 331 4.88 -23.67 -36.43
C VAL A 331 3.60 -23.00 -36.91
N VAL A 332 2.47 -23.40 -36.33
CA VAL A 332 1.16 -22.77 -36.55
C VAL A 332 0.68 -22.18 -35.24
N VAL A 333 0.46 -20.86 -35.19
CA VAL A 333 -0.12 -20.21 -34.01
C VAL A 333 -1.61 -20.47 -34.00
N GLU A 334 -2.09 -21.02 -32.90
CA GLU A 334 -3.52 -21.25 -32.74
C GLU A 334 -4.22 -19.94 -32.37
N PRO A 335 -5.37 -19.63 -32.99
CA PRO A 335 -6.15 -18.48 -32.60
C PRO A 335 -6.64 -18.66 -31.17
N ARG A 336 -6.23 -17.75 -30.28
CA ARG A 336 -6.62 -17.77 -28.85
C ARG A 336 -8.02 -17.20 -28.59
N GLY A 337 -8.77 -16.92 -29.66
CA GLY A 337 -9.95 -16.08 -29.63
C GLY A 337 -9.59 -14.62 -29.32
N THR A 338 -10.58 -13.73 -29.42
CA THR A 338 -10.49 -12.48 -28.67
C THR A 338 -10.50 -12.88 -27.21
N HIS A 339 -9.44 -12.53 -26.47
CA HIS A 339 -9.46 -12.59 -25.01
C HIS A 339 -10.78 -11.98 -24.54
N ARG A 340 -11.70 -12.82 -24.06
CA ARG A 340 -13.04 -12.38 -23.67
C ARG A 340 -12.95 -11.27 -22.63
N GLU A 341 -11.89 -11.26 -21.82
CA GLU A 341 -11.57 -10.15 -20.92
C GLU A 341 -11.31 -8.82 -21.64
N TYR A 342 -10.50 -8.77 -22.70
CA TYR A 342 -10.20 -7.53 -23.43
C TYR A 342 -11.40 -7.08 -24.29
N GLU A 343 -12.19 -8.01 -24.82
CA GLU A 343 -13.45 -7.69 -25.50
C GLU A 343 -14.48 -7.13 -24.51
N LEU A 344 -14.63 -7.74 -23.33
CA LEU A 344 -15.50 -7.23 -22.26
C LEU A 344 -15.07 -5.83 -21.82
N VAL A 345 -13.77 -5.60 -21.59
CA VAL A 345 -13.25 -4.27 -21.23
C VAL A 345 -13.52 -3.26 -22.35
N SER A 346 -13.40 -3.67 -23.61
CA SER A 346 -13.68 -2.81 -24.77
C SER A 346 -15.17 -2.50 -24.90
N LEU A 347 -16.06 -3.48 -24.67
CA LEU A 347 -17.51 -3.30 -24.64
C LEU A 347 -17.95 -2.38 -23.51
N LEU A 348 -17.40 -2.58 -22.30
CA LEU A 348 -17.64 -1.71 -21.15
C LEU A 348 -17.17 -0.28 -21.42
N ARG A 349 -15.98 -0.11 -22.02
CA ARG A 349 -15.45 1.21 -22.39
C ARG A 349 -16.34 1.91 -23.42
N ARG A 350 -16.80 1.18 -24.45
CA ARG A 350 -17.73 1.67 -25.49
C ARG A 350 -19.08 2.05 -24.91
N ALA A 351 -19.57 1.31 -23.91
CA ALA A 351 -20.77 1.63 -23.15
C ALA A 351 -20.58 2.80 -22.14
N GLY A 352 -19.42 3.47 -22.15
CA GLY A 352 -19.11 4.59 -21.27
C GLY A 352 -18.71 4.19 -19.85
N SER A 353 -18.60 2.90 -19.55
CA SER A 353 -18.14 2.40 -18.25
C SER A 353 -16.62 2.45 -18.14
N ARG A 354 -16.11 2.61 -16.92
CA ARG A 354 -14.69 2.65 -16.57
C ARG A 354 -14.44 1.78 -15.36
N PHE A 355 -13.19 1.35 -15.19
CA PHE A 355 -12.72 0.70 -13.98
C PHE A 355 -12.02 1.74 -13.12
N ARG A 356 -12.30 1.76 -11.82
CA ARG A 356 -11.59 2.61 -10.86
C ARG A 356 -11.26 1.79 -9.61
N ARG A 357 -10.02 1.96 -9.14
CA ARG A 357 -9.60 1.49 -7.83
C ARG A 357 -9.87 2.60 -6.81
N LEU A 358 -10.52 2.24 -5.71
CA LEU A 358 -10.89 3.13 -4.62
C LEU A 358 -10.42 2.52 -3.31
N THR A 359 -9.79 3.30 -2.45
CA THR A 359 -9.42 2.86 -1.11
C THR A 359 -10.50 3.30 -0.15
N VAL A 360 -10.96 2.38 0.70
CA VAL A 360 -12.01 2.65 1.68
C VAL A 360 -11.43 3.51 2.80
N ARG A 361 -12.04 4.66 3.06
CA ARG A 361 -11.64 5.58 4.10
C ARG A 361 -12.04 5.06 5.49
N ALA A 362 -11.16 5.26 6.47
CA ALA A 362 -11.48 5.08 7.89
C ALA A 362 -12.59 6.04 8.35
N ASP A 363 -13.51 5.52 9.16
CA ASP A 363 -14.74 6.20 9.62
C ASP A 363 -15.63 6.69 8.46
N GLY A 364 -15.45 6.12 7.27
CA GLY A 364 -16.25 6.38 6.08
C GLY A 364 -17.55 5.57 6.07
N PRO A 365 -18.49 5.88 5.17
CA PRO A 365 -19.79 5.19 5.11
C PRO A 365 -19.69 3.70 4.73
N LEU A 366 -18.53 3.26 4.21
CA LEU A 366 -18.29 1.85 3.89
C LEU A 366 -17.53 1.09 4.99
N ASP A 367 -16.91 1.79 5.95
CA ASP A 367 -16.05 1.17 6.96
C ASP A 367 -16.87 0.32 7.94
N GLY A 368 -16.58 -0.98 7.99
CA GLY A 368 -17.28 -1.94 8.84
C GLY A 368 -18.68 -2.30 8.35
N THR A 369 -19.02 -2.00 7.10
CA THR A 369 -20.33 -2.31 6.49
C THR A 369 -20.22 -3.42 5.46
N THR A 370 -21.35 -4.07 5.14
CA THR A 370 -21.40 -5.00 4.01
C THR A 370 -21.77 -4.28 2.71
N LEU A 371 -21.36 -4.83 1.57
CA LEU A 371 -21.75 -4.29 0.25
C LEU A 371 -23.27 -4.17 0.07
N ARG A 372 -24.04 -5.07 0.69
CA ARG A 372 -25.52 -5.02 0.70
C ARG A 372 -26.02 -3.82 1.48
N ASP A 373 -25.53 -3.63 2.71
CA ASP A 373 -25.99 -2.56 3.59
C ASP A 373 -25.55 -1.17 3.08
N ALA A 374 -24.43 -1.12 2.36
CA ALA A 374 -23.96 0.07 1.69
C ALA A 374 -24.78 0.47 0.46
N HIS A 375 -25.65 -0.42 -0.05
CA HIS A 375 -26.51 -0.18 -1.23
C HIS A 375 -25.76 0.40 -2.45
N VAL A 376 -24.48 0.07 -2.63
CA VAL A 376 -23.57 0.73 -3.60
C VAL A 376 -24.15 0.81 -5.00
N ARG A 377 -24.78 -0.29 -5.45
CA ARG A 377 -25.36 -0.37 -6.80
C ARG A 377 -26.64 0.45 -6.96
N GLU A 378 -27.45 0.55 -5.91
CA GLU A 378 -28.73 1.28 -5.94
C GLU A 378 -28.52 2.78 -5.72
N ALA A 379 -27.59 3.14 -4.83
CA ALA A 379 -27.29 4.52 -4.47
C ALA A 379 -26.40 5.23 -5.50
N HIS A 380 -25.47 4.49 -6.13
CA HIS A 380 -24.43 5.09 -6.98
C HIS A 380 -24.35 4.51 -8.40
N ASP A 381 -25.16 3.51 -8.77
CA ASP A 381 -25.07 2.80 -10.07
C ASP A 381 -23.65 2.24 -10.36
N VAL A 382 -22.92 1.90 -9.29
CA VAL A 382 -21.57 1.34 -9.35
C VAL A 382 -21.62 -0.14 -8.97
N ALA A 383 -20.89 -0.97 -9.72
CA ALA A 383 -20.71 -2.39 -9.43
C ALA A 383 -19.29 -2.66 -8.90
N ILE A 384 -19.19 -3.24 -7.70
CA ILE A 384 -17.92 -3.71 -7.15
C ILE A 384 -17.64 -5.10 -7.72
N VAL A 385 -16.51 -5.24 -8.42
CA VAL A 385 -16.12 -6.51 -9.07
C VAL A 385 -15.01 -7.24 -8.34
N ALA A 386 -14.23 -6.53 -7.52
CA ALA A 386 -13.27 -7.14 -6.62
C ALA A 386 -13.01 -6.28 -5.39
N ILE A 387 -12.64 -6.94 -4.30
CA ILE A 387 -12.12 -6.32 -3.07
C ILE A 387 -10.74 -6.91 -2.84
N ARG A 388 -9.76 -6.05 -2.57
CA ARG A 388 -8.45 -6.46 -2.08
C ARG A 388 -8.37 -6.12 -0.60
N THR A 389 -8.33 -7.15 0.22
CA THR A 389 -8.15 -7.04 1.66
C THR A 389 -6.71 -7.39 2.03
N GLN A 390 -6.39 -7.34 3.33
CA GLN A 390 -5.09 -7.80 3.84
C GLN A 390 -4.87 -9.31 3.63
N ASP A 391 -5.95 -10.09 3.59
CA ASP A 391 -5.92 -11.55 3.43
C ASP A 391 -5.86 -12.01 1.97
N GLY A 392 -5.99 -11.08 1.02
CA GLY A 392 -5.85 -11.34 -0.41
C GLY A 392 -6.98 -10.76 -1.25
N TRP A 393 -7.26 -11.45 -2.36
CA TRP A 393 -8.25 -11.00 -3.34
C TRP A 393 -9.57 -11.73 -3.21
N GLN A 394 -10.66 -10.97 -3.15
CA GLN A 394 -12.00 -11.48 -3.32
C GLN A 394 -12.57 -10.97 -4.66
N VAL A 395 -12.74 -11.89 -5.61
CA VAL A 395 -13.28 -11.59 -6.95
C VAL A 395 -14.77 -11.89 -6.97
N ALA A 396 -15.57 -11.03 -7.60
CA ALA A 396 -17.03 -11.09 -7.62
C ALA A 396 -17.63 -11.23 -6.20
N PRO A 397 -17.34 -10.28 -5.29
CA PRO A 397 -17.86 -10.30 -3.93
C PRO A 397 -19.39 -10.29 -3.95
N ARG A 398 -19.99 -11.08 -3.07
CA ARG A 398 -21.44 -11.07 -2.85
C ARG A 398 -21.81 -9.95 -1.86
N GLY A 399 -23.09 -9.64 -1.75
CA GLY A 399 -23.55 -8.54 -0.90
C GLY A 399 -23.23 -8.69 0.60
N ASP A 400 -22.92 -9.90 1.07
CA ASP A 400 -22.47 -10.19 2.43
C ASP A 400 -20.97 -9.92 2.66
N ALA A 401 -20.21 -9.58 1.62
CA ALA A 401 -18.82 -9.19 1.77
C ALA A 401 -18.72 -7.90 2.60
N ALA A 402 -18.03 -8.01 3.75
CA ALA A 402 -17.68 -6.88 4.59
C ALA A 402 -16.54 -6.09 3.95
N VAL A 403 -16.56 -4.78 4.16
CA VAL A 403 -15.55 -3.85 3.68
C VAL A 403 -15.02 -3.09 4.88
N GLU A 404 -13.71 -2.99 5.01
CA GLU A 404 -13.05 -2.26 6.10
C GLU A 404 -12.16 -1.15 5.55
N ALA A 405 -11.87 -0.17 6.41
CA ALA A 405 -10.91 0.88 6.10
C ALA A 405 -9.57 0.32 5.61
N GLY A 406 -9.09 0.84 4.48
CA GLY A 406 -7.85 0.42 3.84
C GLY A 406 -8.01 -0.70 2.81
N ASP A 407 -9.19 -1.34 2.71
CA ASP A 407 -9.47 -2.25 1.61
C ASP A 407 -9.51 -1.49 0.27
N GLU A 408 -9.04 -2.15 -0.80
CA GLU A 408 -9.11 -1.60 -2.15
C GLU A 408 -10.32 -2.19 -2.90
N LEU A 409 -11.29 -1.34 -3.22
CA LEU A 409 -12.43 -1.69 -4.05
C LEU A 409 -12.11 -1.45 -5.52
N TYR A 410 -12.41 -2.44 -6.34
CA TYR A 410 -12.36 -2.34 -7.79
C TYR A 410 -13.79 -2.21 -8.31
N ALA A 411 -14.12 -0.99 -8.73
CA ALA A 411 -15.44 -0.57 -9.10
C ALA A 411 -15.57 -0.37 -10.62
N ILE A 412 -16.73 -0.71 -11.17
CA ILE A 412 -17.13 -0.44 -12.55
C ILE A 412 -18.39 0.43 -12.55
N GLY A 413 -18.38 1.50 -13.33
CA GLY A 413 -19.52 2.40 -13.51
C GLY A 413 -19.22 3.45 -14.57
N ARG A 414 -20.14 4.37 -14.85
CA ARG A 414 -19.82 5.54 -15.69
C ARG A 414 -18.92 6.49 -14.91
N ARG A 415 -18.26 7.40 -15.62
CA ARG A 415 -17.33 8.35 -15.00
C ARG A 415 -17.97 9.17 -13.87
N THR A 416 -19.15 9.75 -14.13
CA THR A 416 -19.90 10.56 -13.16
C THR A 416 -20.25 9.78 -11.89
N ASP A 417 -20.63 8.52 -12.08
CA ASP A 417 -21.11 7.63 -11.02
C ASP A 417 -19.94 7.18 -10.13
N LEU A 418 -18.81 6.88 -10.76
CA LEU A 418 -17.56 6.57 -10.08
C LEU A 418 -16.93 7.78 -9.38
N ASP A 419 -17.16 9.00 -9.87
CA ASP A 419 -16.71 10.23 -9.22
C ASP A 419 -17.55 10.50 -7.96
N ALA A 420 -18.88 10.42 -8.07
CA ALA A 420 -19.78 10.55 -6.92
C ALA A 420 -19.55 9.46 -5.86
N PHE A 421 -19.32 8.22 -6.30
CA PHE A 421 -18.98 7.13 -5.40
C PHE A 421 -17.60 7.33 -4.75
N ALA A 422 -16.61 7.82 -5.49
CA ALA A 422 -15.31 8.13 -4.91
C ALA A 422 -15.40 9.21 -3.83
N GLU A 423 -16.19 10.27 -4.03
CA GLU A 423 -16.41 11.31 -3.03
C GLU A 423 -17.10 10.77 -1.77
N ALA A 424 -17.99 9.78 -1.91
CA ALA A 424 -18.63 9.16 -0.77
C ALA A 424 -17.69 8.23 0.02
N VAL A 425 -16.69 7.64 -0.63
CA VAL A 425 -15.88 6.54 -0.07
C VAL A 425 -14.45 6.96 0.33
N ALA A 426 -13.91 8.03 -0.26
CA ALA A 426 -12.54 8.52 -0.06
C ALA A 426 -12.35 9.41 1.17
#